data_AF-X1F5X6-F1
#
_entry.id   AF-X1F5X6-F1
#
_cell.length_a   1.000
_cell.length_b   1.000
_cell.length_c   1.000
_cell.angle_alpha   90.00
_cell.angle_beta   90.00
_cell.angle_gamma   90.00
#
_symmetry.space_group_name_H-M   'P 1'
#
loop_
_entity.id
_entity.type
_entity.pdbx_description
1 polymer ?
#
loop_
_entity_poly.entity_id
_entity_poly.type
_entity_poly.pdbx_seq_one_letter_code
_entity_poly.pdbx_strand_id
1 'polypeptide(L)' 'SADLKDPVVLKKGSVVLDAAKAIHKDFAHNLRYVRMWGSSKFDGQQVDRDHPLKDGDIVEFHL' A
#
# COMPACT_ATOMS: atom_id res chain seq x y z
N SER A 1 5.08 13.93 -5.01
CA SER A 1 4.76 12.90 -6.03
C SER A 1 5.37 11.58 -5.57
N ALA A 2 4.73 10.46 -5.91
CA ALA A 2 5.29 9.14 -5.60
C ALA A 2 6.59 8.90 -6.38
N ASP A 3 7.54 8.18 -5.78
CA ASP A 3 8.72 7.68 -6.49
C ASP A 3 8.36 6.38 -7.21
N LEU A 4 8.65 6.33 -8.51
CA LEU A 4 8.35 5.19 -9.38
C LEU A 4 9.61 4.44 -9.81
N LYS A 5 10.80 4.84 -9.33
CA LYS A 5 12.08 4.25 -9.73
C LYS A 5 12.51 3.09 -8.86
N ASP A 6 12.06 3.05 -7.61
CA ASP A 6 12.38 2.01 -6.63
C ASP A 6 11.11 1.47 -5.96
N PRO A 7 10.30 0.67 -6.69
CA PRO A 7 9.06 0.12 -6.17
C PRO A 7 9.32 -0.98 -5.14
N VAL A 8 8.40 -1.10 -4.18
CA VAL A 8 8.42 -2.23 -3.23
C VAL A 8 7.94 -3.50 -3.95
N VAL A 9 8.85 -4.47 -4.10
CA VAL A 9 8.54 -5.76 -4.73
C VAL A 9 7.93 -6.72 -3.70
N LEU A 10 6.73 -7.21 -4.00
CA LEU A 10 5.96 -8.10 -3.13
C LEU A 10 5.60 -9.42 -3.84
N LYS A 11 5.21 -10.43 -3.06
CA LYS A 11 4.68 -11.68 -3.61
C LYS A 11 3.30 -11.43 -4.20
N LYS A 12 2.97 -12.16 -5.28
CA LYS A 12 1.62 -12.12 -5.85
C LYS A 12 0.59 -12.51 -4.79
N GLY A 13 -0.47 -11.71 -4.67
CA GLY A 13 -1.53 -11.90 -3.67
C GLY A 13 -1.29 -11.17 -2.35
N SER A 14 -0.22 -10.38 -2.23
CA SER A 14 0.02 -9.52 -1.07
C SER A 14 -1.05 -8.44 -0.90
N VAL A 15 -1.24 -8.03 0.36
CA VAL A 15 -2.18 -6.98 0.76
C VAL A 15 -1.44 -5.73 1.24
N VAL A 16 -2.18 -4.64 1.49
CA VAL A 16 -1.65 -3.37 2.02
C VAL A 16 -0.77 -3.56 3.25
N LEU A 17 -1.15 -4.44 4.18
CA LEU A 17 -0.37 -4.73 5.38
C LEU A 17 0.99 -5.36 5.08
N ASP A 18 1.10 -6.18 4.03
CA ASP A 18 2.37 -6.79 3.63
C ASP A 18 3.33 -5.74 3.09
N ALA A 19 2.81 -4.77 2.32
CA ALA A 19 3.59 -3.62 1.85
C ALA A 19 4.13 -2.78 3.02
N ALA A 20 3.29 -2.49 4.02
CA ALA A 20 3.73 -1.80 5.23
C ALA A 20 4.87 -2.54 5.95
N LYS A 21 4.74 -3.87 6.09
CA LYS A 21 5.77 -4.72 6.73
C LYS A 21 7.08 -4.78 5.94
N ALA A 22 7.00 -4.81 4.60
CA ALA A 22 8.16 -4.83 3.73
C ALA A 22 8.99 -3.54 3.80
N ILE A 23 8.33 -2.41 4.07
CA ILE A 23 9.00 -1.13 4.33
C ILE A 23 9.61 -1.12 5.75
N HIS A 24 8.77 -1.27 6.78
CA HIS A 24 9.23 -1.35 8.17
C HIS A 24 8.13 -1.86 9.11
N LYS A 25 8.51 -2.60 10.16
CA LYS A 25 7.56 -3.13 11.17
C LYS A 25 6.69 -2.05 11.83
N ASP A 26 7.21 -0.83 11.99
CA ASP A 26 6.48 0.26 12.66
C ASP A 26 5.37 0.85 11.79
N PHE A 27 5.49 0.76 10.46
CA PHE A 27 4.40 1.15 9.57
C PHE A 27 3.21 0.23 9.77
N ALA A 28 3.46 -1.08 9.89
CA ALA A 28 2.40 -2.06 10.12
C ALA A 28 1.72 -1.89 11.49
N HIS A 29 2.46 -1.52 12.53
CA HIS A 29 1.92 -1.32 13.88
C HIS A 29 1.14 -0.02 14.03
N ASN A 30 1.60 1.07 13.42
CA ASN A 30 1.01 2.40 13.60
C ASN A 30 0.01 2.77 12.49
N LEU A 31 -0.29 1.87 11.56
CA LEU A 31 -1.14 2.19 10.42
C LEU A 31 -2.55 2.61 10.83
N ARG A 32 -2.91 3.88 10.56
CA ARG A 32 -4.28 4.39 10.73
C ARG A 32 -5.12 4.10 9.51
N TYR A 33 -4.61 4.46 8.34
CA TYR A 33 -5.28 4.23 7.06
C TYR A 33 -4.31 4.32 5.88
N VAL A 34 -4.79 3.87 4.71
CA VAL A 34 -4.04 3.96 3.45
C VAL A 34 -4.91 4.57 2.38
N ARG A 35 -4.31 5.44 1.55
CA ARG A 35 -4.90 5.89 0.28
C ARG A 35 -4.26 5.13 -0.88
N MET A 36 -5.08 4.79 -1.87
CA MET A 36 -4.66 3.99 -3.01
C MET A 36 -5.05 4.65 -4.34
N TRP A 37 -4.17 4.48 -5.34
CA TRP A 37 -4.40 4.81 -6.74
C TRP A 37 -4.05 3.60 -7.60
N GLY A 38 -4.73 3.47 -8.75
CA GLY A 38 -4.55 2.35 -9.68
C GLY A 38 -5.74 1.41 -9.64
N SER A 39 -5.64 0.29 -8.94
CA SER A 39 -6.65 -0.77 -8.96
C SER A 39 -7.87 -0.54 -8.05
N SER A 40 -7.85 0.53 -7.26
CA SER A 40 -9.00 0.98 -6.46
C SER A 40 -10.15 1.47 -7.35
N LYS A 41 -11.36 1.60 -6.76
CA LYS A 41 -12.53 2.07 -7.51
C LYS A 41 -12.43 3.56 -7.83
N PHE A 42 -11.80 4.32 -6.94
CA PHE A 42 -11.56 5.75 -7.09
C PHE A 42 -10.13 6.08 -6.66
N ASP A 43 -9.53 7.05 -7.35
CA ASP A 43 -8.21 7.56 -7.02
C ASP A 43 -8.19 8.22 -5.64
N GLY A 44 -7.20 7.87 -4.83
CA GLY A 44 -7.08 8.34 -3.45
C GLY A 44 -8.11 7.74 -2.50
N GLN A 45 -8.80 6.68 -2.89
CA GLN A 45 -9.74 5.96 -2.04
C GLN A 45 -9.01 5.42 -0.79
N GLN A 46 -9.63 5.60 0.37
CA GLN A 46 -9.18 4.96 1.58
C GLN A 46 -9.50 3.46 1.54
N VAL A 47 -8.50 2.63 1.79
CA VAL A 47 -8.64 1.17 1.80
C VAL A 47 -8.16 0.59 3.13
N ASP A 48 -8.70 -0.57 3.48
CA ASP A 48 -8.31 -1.30 4.68
C ASP A 48 -6.97 -2.03 4.50
N ARG A 49 -6.38 -2.41 5.63
CA ARG A 49 -5.08 -3.11 5.69
C ARG A 49 -5.06 -4.46 4.94
N ASP A 50 -6.21 -5.08 4.78
CA ASP A 50 -6.38 -6.38 4.11
C ASP A 50 -6.75 -6.22 2.62
N HIS A 51 -6.76 -4.99 2.10
CA HIS A 51 -7.05 -4.76 0.70
C HIS A 51 -5.94 -5.37 -0.18
N PRO A 52 -6.30 -6.18 -1.20
CA PRO A 52 -5.33 -6.81 -2.08
C PRO A 52 -4.64 -5.78 -2.96
N LEU A 53 -3.33 -5.93 -3.16
CA LEU A 53 -2.54 -5.11 -4.06
C LEU A 53 -2.41 -5.76 -5.44
N LYS A 54 -2.32 -4.91 -6.45
CA LYS A 54 -1.94 -5.28 -7.82
C LYS A 54 -0.67 -4.57 -8.22
N ASP A 55 -0.02 -5.15 -9.24
CA ASP A 55 1.18 -4.54 -9.82
C ASP A 55 0.88 -3.13 -10.35
N GLY A 56 1.76 -2.19 -10.04
CA GLY A 56 1.61 -0.78 -10.39
C GLY A 56 0.68 0.04 -9.47
N ASP A 57 0.08 -0.55 -8.43
CA ASP A 57 -0.67 0.22 -7.44
C ASP A 57 0.23 1.17 -6.66
N ILE A 58 -0.25 2.40 -6.45
CA ILE A 58 0.41 3.39 -5.60
C ILE A 58 -0.35 3.46 -4.29
N VAL A 59 0.37 3.32 -3.17
CA VAL A 59 -0.18 3.42 -1.82
C VAL A 59 0.51 4.50 -1.01
N GLU A 60 -0.28 5.24 -0.24
CA GLU A 60 0.19 6.24 0.70
C GLU A 60 -0.22 5.84 2.12
N PHE A 61 0.76 5.60 2.99
CA PHE A 61 0.54 5.17 4.37
C PHE A 61 0.40 6.37 5.30
N HIS A 62 -0.65 6.35 6.13
CA HIS A 62 -0.87 7.34 7.20
C HIS A 62 -0.78 6.63 8.55
N LEU A 63 0.18 7.04 9.38
CA LEU A 63 0.48 6.51 10.72
C LEU A 63 -0.14 7.36 11.84
#